data_AF-A0A426QEH2-F1
#
_entry.id   AF-A0A426QEH2-F1
#
_cell.length_a   1.000
_cell.length_b   1.000
_cell.length_c   1.000
_cell.angle_alpha   90.00
_cell.angle_beta   90.00
_cell.angle_gamma   90.00
#
_symmetry.space_group_name_H-M   'P 1'
#
loop_
_entity.id
_entity.type
_entity.pdbx_description
1 polymer ?
#
loop_
_entity_poly.entity_id
_entity_poly.type
_entity_poly.pdbx_seq_one_letter_code
_entity_poly.pdbx_strand_id
1 'polypeptide(L)' 'RRLLYLAAMQAKRQPAWEAFYQRHVARGMAPTQSLVALARKLARVAFSLMQKQTDYVPRIPCGET' A
#
# COMPACT_ATOMS: atom_id res chain seq x y z
N ARG A 1 -3.26 -12.31 -10.78
CA ARG A 1 -2.72 -10.96 -11.10
C ARG A 1 -3.73 -9.82 -10.88
N ARG A 2 -4.99 -9.96 -11.30
CA ARG A 2 -6.03 -8.91 -11.20
C ARG A 2 -6.34 -8.44 -9.76
N LEU A 3 -6.40 -9.36 -8.79
CA LEU A 3 -6.67 -9.04 -7.38
C LEU A 3 -5.64 -8.08 -6.77
N LEU A 4 -4.35 -8.33 -7.00
CA LEU A 4 -3.27 -7.45 -6.52
C LEU A 4 -3.35 -6.06 -7.15
N TYR A 5 -3.74 -5.98 -8.42
CA TYR A 5 -3.89 -4.71 -9.11
C TYR A 5 -5.06 -3.89 -8.55
N LEU A 6 -6.20 -4.53 -8.30
CA LEU A 6 -7.36 -3.88 -7.68
C LEU A 6 -7.07 -3.44 -6.25
N ALA A 7 -6.39 -4.29 -5.46
CA ALA A 7 -5.96 -3.95 -4.11
C ALA A 7 -4.98 -2.76 -4.10
N ALA A 8 -4.02 -2.72 -5.04
CA ALA A 8 -3.10 -1.59 -5.19
C ALA A 8 -3.82 -0.30 -5.62
N MET A 9 -4.82 -0.40 -6.51
CA MET A 9 -5.64 0.74 -6.92
C MET A 9 -6.45 1.33 -5.76
N GLN A 10 -7.04 0.48 -4.92
CA GLN A 10 -7.75 0.94 -3.72
C GLN A 10 -6.78 1.54 -2.70
N ALA A 11 -5.65 0.88 -2.46
CA ALA A 11 -4.65 1.37 -1.52
C ALA A 11 -3.97 2.66 -1.96
N LYS A 12 -3.81 2.92 -3.26
CA LYS A 12 -3.30 4.21 -3.77
C LYS A 12 -4.17 5.38 -3.32
N ARG A 13 -5.49 5.18 -3.20
CA ARG A 13 -6.45 6.22 -2.78
C ARG A 13 -6.45 6.47 -1.26
N GLN A 14 -5.68 5.70 -0.50
CA GLN A 14 -5.59 5.81 0.95
C GLN A 14 -4.45 6.76 1.33
N PRO A 15 -4.69 7.78 2.19
CA PRO A 15 -3.69 8.78 2.55
C PRO A 15 -2.45 8.17 3.24
N ALA A 16 -2.63 7.06 3.97
CA ALA A 16 -1.55 6.30 4.60
C ALA A 16 -0.51 5.75 3.59
N TRP A 17 -0.93 5.50 2.35
CA TRP A 17 -0.11 4.87 1.31
C TRP A 17 0.20 5.82 0.15
N GLU A 18 -0.55 6.90 0.02
CA GLU A 18 -0.36 7.94 -0.99
C GLU A 18 1.03 8.59 -0.86
N ALA A 19 1.44 8.99 0.34
CA ALA A 19 2.77 9.59 0.56
C ALA A 19 3.91 8.64 0.14
N PHE A 20 3.73 7.33 0.35
CA PHE A 20 4.71 6.32 -0.07
C PHE A 20 4.75 6.17 -1.60
N TYR A 21 3.58 6.19 -2.25
CA TYR A 21 3.45 6.16 -3.70
C TYR A 21 4.06 7.42 -4.35
N GLN A 22 3.72 8.61 -3.85
CA GLN A 22 4.25 9.88 -4.35
C GLN A 22 5.78 9.95 -4.22
N ARG A 23 6.37 9.47 -3.11
CA ARG A 23 7.85 9.36 -3.00
C ARG A 23 8.47 8.46 -4.07
N HIS A 24 7.80 7.38 -4.46
CA HIS A 24 8.32 6.46 -5.50
C HIS A 24 8.18 7.07 -6.89
N VAL A 25 7.07 7.76 -7.16
CA VAL A 25 6.85 8.47 -8.42
C VAL A 25 7.82 9.65 -8.57
N ALA A 26 8.03 10.43 -7.50
CA ALA A 26 8.99 11.53 -7.46
C ALA A 26 10.43 11.07 -7.71
N ARG A 27 10.73 9.79 -7.46
CA ARG A 27 12.03 9.17 -7.74
C ARG A 27 12.21 8.76 -9.22
N GLY A 28 11.23 9.02 -10.07
CA GLY A 28 11.27 8.69 -11.50
C GLY A 28 10.98 7.22 -11.82
N MET A 29 10.42 6.44 -10.88
CA MET A 29 10.04 5.06 -11.15
C MET A 29 8.80 4.97 -12.04
N ALA A 30 8.78 3.99 -12.94
CA ALA A 30 7.63 3.73 -13.79
C ALA A 30 6.37 3.48 -12.93
N PRO A 31 5.20 4.04 -13.28
CA PRO A 31 3.98 3.97 -12.47
C PRO A 31 3.55 2.53 -12.17
N THR A 32 3.75 1.63 -13.13
CA THR A 32 3.48 0.19 -12.96
C THR A 32 4.40 -0.46 -11.93
N GLN A 33 5.67 -0.08 -11.87
CA GLN A 33 6.61 -0.60 -10.88
C GLN A 33 6.27 -0.08 -9.48
N SER A 34 5.89 1.19 -9.35
CA SER A 34 5.44 1.78 -8.09
C SER A 34 4.18 1.08 -7.57
N LEU A 35 3.21 0.75 -8.44
CA LEU A 35 2.03 -0.01 -8.07
C LEU A 35 2.35 -1.43 -7.59
N VAL A 36 3.29 -2.13 -8.25
CA VAL A 36 3.72 -3.48 -7.84
C VAL A 36 4.53 -3.46 -6.54
N ALA A 37 5.36 -2.44 -6.33
CA ALA A 37 6.08 -2.22 -5.07
C ALA A 37 5.11 -1.96 -3.92
N LEU A 38 4.09 -1.12 -4.16
CA LEU A 38 3.02 -0.87 -3.20
C LEU A 38 2.24 -2.16 -2.89
N ALA A 39 1.84 -2.92 -3.91
CA ALA A 39 1.12 -4.19 -3.75
C ALA A 39 1.91 -5.20 -2.91
N ARG A 40 3.23 -5.33 -3.15
CA ARG A 40 4.08 -6.23 -2.35
C ARG A 40 4.20 -5.78 -0.90
N LYS A 41 4.29 -4.47 -0.66
CA LYS A 41 4.35 -3.93 0.69
C LYS A 41 3.04 -4.20 1.46
N LEU A 42 1.89 -4.04 0.81
CA LEU A 42 0.59 -4.39 1.36
C LEU A 42 0.47 -5.89 1.65
N ALA A 43 0.89 -6.74 0.71
CA ALA A 43 0.88 -8.18 0.91
C ALA A 43 1.77 -8.60 2.09
N ARG A 44 2.94 -7.96 2.26
CA ARG A 44 3.81 -8.20 3.43
C ARG A 44 3.16 -7.76 4.74
N VAL A 45 2.48 -6.62 4.76
CA VAL A 45 1.75 -6.14 5.94
C VAL A 45 0.60 -7.09 6.27
N ALA A 46 -0.24 -7.45 5.30
CA ALA A 46 -1.31 -8.42 5.46
C ALA A 46 -0.78 -9.78 5.95
N PHE A 47 0.35 -10.24 5.40
CA PHE A 47 0.99 -11.48 5.82
C PHE A 47 1.55 -11.39 7.25
N SER A 48 2.13 -10.25 7.63
CA SER A 48 2.61 -10.04 9.01
C SER A 48 1.46 -9.93 10.01
N LEU A 49 0.32 -9.34 9.62
CA LEU A 49 -0.90 -9.29 10.43
C LEU A 49 -1.49 -10.68 10.61
N MET A 50 -1.59 -11.46 9.52
CA MET A 50 -2.05 -12.84 9.55
C MET A 50 -1.16 -13.73 10.42
N GLN A 51 0.17 -13.56 10.36
CA GLN A 51 1.09 -14.33 11.20
C GLN A 51 1.05 -13.94 12.68
N LYS A 52 0.90 -12.65 12.99
CA LYS A 52 0.94 -12.17 14.37
C LYS A 52 -0.43 -12.11 15.04
N GLN A 53 -1.53 -12.31 14.30
CA GLN A 53 -2.91 -12.13 14.77
C GLN A 53 -3.13 -10.81 15.53
N THR A 54 -2.34 -9.79 15.19
CA THR A 54 -2.40 -8.46 15.81
C THR A 54 -3.16 -7.52 14.91
N ASP A 55 -3.91 -6.58 15.49
CA ASP A 55 -4.58 -5.54 14.72
C ASP A 55 -3.59 -4.60 14.04
N TYR A 56 -3.97 -4.17 12.83
CA TYR A 56 -3.21 -3.18 12.09
C TYR A 56 -3.40 -1.82 12.75
N VAL A 57 -2.34 -1.30 13.38
CA VAL A 57 -2.29 0.07 13.87
C VAL A 57 -1.56 0.91 12.82
N PRO A 58 -2.27 1.53 11.86
CA PRO A 58 -1.63 2.46 10.94
C PRO A 58 -1.12 3.68 11.70
N ARG A 59 0.10 4.12 11.37
CA ARG A 59 0.66 5.38 11.90
C ARG A 59 -0.14 6.62 11.45
N ILE A 60 -0.91 6.49 10.37
CA ILE A 60 -1.84 7.51 9.86
C ILE A 60 -3.19 6.81 9.75
N PRO A 61 -4.17 7.09 10.64
CA PRO A 61 -5.46 6.42 10.60
C PRO A 61 -6.11 6.62 9.22
N CYS A 62 -6.53 5.51 8.62
CA CYS A 62 -7.39 5.49 7.46
C CYS A 62 -8.79 5.90 7.96
N GLY A 63 -9.02 7.18 8.18
CA GLY A 63 -10.27 7.59 8.82
C GLY A 63 -10.47 9.06 9.18
N GLU A 64 -9.63 10.00 8.74
CA GLU A 64 -9.95 11.43 8.85
C GLU A 64 -9.73 12.05 7.46
N THR A 65 -10.87 12.39 6.85
CA THR A 65 -11.07 12.92 5.50
C THR A 65 -10.33 14.21 5.23
#